data_AF-A0A379JT91-F1
#
_entry.id   AF-A0A379JT91-F1
#
_cell.length_a   1.000
_cell.length_b   1.000
_cell.length_c   1.000
_cell.angle_alpha   90.00
_cell.angle_beta   90.00
_cell.angle_gamma   90.00
#
_symmetry.space_group_name_H-M   'P 1'
#
loop_
_entity.id
_entity.type
_entity.pdbx_description
1 polymer ?
#
loop_
_entity_poly.entity_id
_entity_poly.type
_entity_poly.pdbx_seq_one_letter_code
_entity_poly.pdbx_strand_id
1 'polypeptide(L)'
;MSIPSSPYAAFAALLNSAGHSVSPAELHGLLLGRSCAGAGFEADAWLLDAADLLGSEPQDNVRQALIGLQEMVKGELCSEDVTVVLLLPDDETPLAQRATALGQWCQGFLGGFGLTVRDGALSAEAMEVLQDLSAIAQVQSALEESEDGESDYMEVMEYLRVAPLLLFTECAKPAAPAAKPSLH
;
A
#
# COMPACT_ATOMS: atom_id res chain seq x y z
N MET A 1 4.38 20.30 -26.56
CA MET A 1 4.05 20.59 -25.16
C MET A 1 4.08 19.27 -24.44
N SER A 2 4.97 19.08 -23.47
CA SER A 2 4.99 17.85 -22.68
C SER A 2 3.73 17.85 -21.82
N ILE A 3 2.90 16.82 -21.96
CA ILE A 3 1.79 16.58 -21.04
C ILE A 3 2.42 16.46 -19.64
N PRO A 4 1.90 17.14 -18.61
CA PRO A 4 2.38 16.88 -17.25
C PRO A 4 2.10 15.42 -16.95
N SER A 5 3.15 14.62 -16.78
CA SER A 5 3.03 13.22 -16.40
C SER A 5 2.39 13.13 -15.02
N SER A 6 1.41 12.25 -14.84
CA SER A 6 0.84 11.96 -13.52
C SER A 6 1.95 11.57 -12.52
N PRO A 7 1.77 11.81 -11.21
CA PRO A 7 2.77 11.44 -10.20
C PRO A 7 3.18 9.96 -10.30
N TYR A 8 2.21 9.08 -10.58
CA TYR A 8 2.45 7.68 -10.85
C TYR A 8 3.39 7.47 -12.05
N ALA A 9 3.07 8.05 -13.22
CA ALA A 9 3.88 7.91 -14.42
C ALA A 9 5.31 8.47 -14.25
N ALA A 10 5.44 9.60 -13.54
CA ALA A 10 6.74 10.20 -13.23
C ALA A 10 7.59 9.28 -12.35
N PHE A 11 7.00 8.70 -11.30
CA PHE A 11 7.72 7.78 -10.41
C PHE A 11 8.03 6.45 -11.09
N ALA A 12 7.11 5.90 -11.89
CA ALA A 12 7.36 4.70 -12.70
C ALA A 12 8.53 4.92 -13.68
N ALA A 13 8.58 6.07 -14.35
CA ALA A 13 9.69 6.42 -15.24
C ALA A 13 11.03 6.52 -14.48
N LEU A 14 11.01 7.10 -13.28
CA LEU A 14 12.18 7.18 -12.42
C LEU A 14 12.71 5.79 -12.03
N LEU A 15 11.84 4.91 -11.53
CA LEU A 15 12.18 3.53 -11.15
C LEU A 15 12.75 2.74 -12.33
N ASN A 16 12.08 2.80 -13.48
CA ASN A 16 12.54 2.15 -14.71
C ASN A 16 13.91 2.66 -15.16
N SER A 17 14.15 3.98 -15.09
CA SER A 17 15.44 4.58 -15.47
C SER A 17 16.59 4.17 -14.54
N ALA A 18 16.27 3.85 -13.28
CA ALA A 18 17.20 3.33 -12.29
C ALA A 18 17.37 1.80 -12.36
N GLY A 19 16.62 1.11 -13.23
CA GLY A 19 16.71 -0.33 -13.44
C GLY A 19 15.84 -1.18 -12.51
N HIS A 20 14.87 -0.57 -11.83
CA HIS A 20 13.92 -1.29 -10.97
C HIS A 20 12.63 -1.61 -11.74
N SER A 21 12.13 -2.84 -11.62
CA SER A 21 10.87 -3.29 -12.22
C SER A 21 9.66 -3.17 -11.30
N VAL A 22 9.88 -2.80 -10.03
CA VAL A 22 8.83 -2.61 -9.02
C VAL A 22 7.98 -1.41 -9.41
N SER A 23 6.65 -1.53 -9.27
CA SER A 23 5.75 -0.43 -9.60
C SER A 23 5.63 0.59 -8.45
N PRO A 24 5.29 1.86 -8.73
CA PRO A 24 4.96 2.82 -7.68
C PRO A 24 3.80 2.37 -6.80
N ALA A 25 2.85 1.62 -7.37
CA ALA A 25 1.71 1.08 -6.64
C ALA A 25 2.15 0.06 -5.58
N GLU A 26 3.06 -0.84 -5.91
CA GLU A 26 3.59 -1.84 -4.97
C GLU A 26 4.37 -1.20 -3.82
N LEU A 27 5.23 -0.22 -4.13
CA LEU A 27 5.96 0.56 -3.10
C LEU A 27 5.01 1.33 -2.19
N HIS A 28 3.98 1.95 -2.76
CA HIS A 28 2.97 2.66 -2.00
C HIS A 28 2.17 1.71 -1.10
N GLY A 29 1.77 0.56 -1.62
CA GLY A 29 1.15 -0.51 -0.84
C GLY A 29 2.03 -0.93 0.31
N LEU A 30 3.30 -1.26 0.06
CA LEU A 30 4.28 -1.65 1.08
C LEU A 30 4.38 -0.65 2.22
N LEU A 31 4.52 0.64 1.88
CA LEU A 31 4.62 1.72 2.84
C LEU A 31 3.32 1.91 3.65
N LEU A 32 2.16 1.83 3.01
CA LEU A 32 0.90 1.95 3.73
C LEU A 32 0.68 0.74 4.64
N GLY A 33 0.96 -0.47 4.16
CA GLY A 33 0.81 -1.72 4.91
C GLY A 33 1.65 -1.75 6.19
N ARG A 34 2.94 -1.40 6.10
CA ARG A 34 3.81 -1.30 7.29
C ARG A 34 3.32 -0.22 8.26
N SER A 35 2.84 0.92 7.75
CA SER A 35 2.34 2.02 8.58
C SER A 35 1.04 1.62 9.29
N CYS A 36 0.12 0.95 8.58
CA CYS A 36 -1.10 0.37 9.13
C CYS A 36 -0.82 -0.65 10.23
N ALA A 37 0.24 -1.45 10.10
CA ALA A 37 0.67 -2.40 11.12
C ALA A 37 1.40 -1.77 12.33
N GLY A 38 1.59 -0.44 12.33
CA GLY A 38 2.16 0.32 13.45
C GLY A 38 3.67 0.61 13.32
N ALA A 39 4.26 0.48 12.14
CA ALA A 39 5.59 1.01 11.89
C ALA A 39 5.58 2.55 12.01
N GLY A 40 6.64 3.12 12.56
CA GLY A 40 6.85 4.57 12.55
C GLY A 40 7.30 5.09 11.18
N PHE A 41 7.38 6.41 11.07
CA PHE A 41 7.81 7.13 9.86
C PHE A 41 9.31 7.45 9.87
N GLU A 42 10.14 6.53 10.37
CA GLU A 42 11.59 6.66 10.33
C GLU A 42 12.08 6.35 8.91
N ALA A 43 12.85 7.27 8.32
CA ALA A 43 13.28 7.18 6.93
C ALA A 43 14.19 5.97 6.68
N ASP A 44 15.15 5.69 7.56
CA ASP A 44 16.09 4.58 7.37
C ASP A 44 15.41 3.22 7.44
N ALA A 45 14.41 3.04 8.32
CA ALA A 45 13.63 1.82 8.39
C ALA A 45 12.78 1.62 7.12
N TRP A 46 12.18 2.69 6.62
CA TRP A 46 11.42 2.63 5.37
C TRP A 46 12.32 2.30 4.17
N LEU A 47 13.48 2.94 4.06
CA LEU A 47 14.39 2.71 2.95
C LEU A 47 15.00 1.32 2.96
N LEU A 48 15.14 0.68 4.12
CA LEU A 48 15.53 -0.72 4.23
C LEU A 48 14.46 -1.64 3.61
N ASP A 49 13.20 -1.50 4.04
CA ASP A 49 12.09 -2.30 3.51
C ASP A 49 11.90 -2.08 2.00
N ALA A 50 12.05 -0.83 1.54
CA ALA A 50 11.99 -0.48 0.12
C ALA A 50 13.16 -1.10 -0.67
N ALA A 51 14.38 -1.10 -0.12
CA ALA A 51 15.54 -1.71 -0.76
C ALA A 51 15.36 -3.23 -0.94
N ASP A 52 14.76 -3.91 0.04
CA ASP A 52 14.44 -5.32 -0.05
C ASP A 52 13.47 -5.60 -1.19
N LEU A 53 12.41 -4.80 -1.33
CA LEU A 53 11.47 -4.91 -2.44
C LEU A 53 12.12 -4.59 -3.80
N LEU A 54 12.97 -3.56 -3.85
CA LEU A 54 13.72 -3.17 -5.05
C LEU A 54 14.84 -4.17 -5.42
N GLY A 55 15.20 -5.08 -4.51
CA GLY A 55 16.29 -6.04 -4.64
C GLY A 55 17.69 -5.43 -4.58
N SER A 56 17.81 -4.14 -4.24
CA SER A 56 19.07 -3.41 -4.16
C SER A 56 18.89 -2.06 -3.46
N GLU A 57 20.00 -1.48 -2.99
CA GLU A 57 19.99 -0.14 -2.40
C GLU A 57 19.60 0.93 -3.46
N PRO A 58 18.60 1.78 -3.19
CA PRO A 58 18.13 2.76 -4.16
C PRO A 58 19.16 3.85 -4.40
N GLN A 59 19.30 4.26 -5.66
CA GLN A 59 20.08 5.44 -6.05
C GLN A 59 19.52 6.73 -5.42
N ASP A 60 20.34 7.78 -5.28
CA ASP A 60 19.96 9.02 -4.58
C ASP A 60 18.62 9.62 -5.03
N ASN A 61 18.36 9.66 -6.34
CA ASN A 61 17.10 10.16 -6.90
C ASN A 61 15.89 9.30 -6.50
N VAL A 62 16.02 7.98 -6.53
CA VAL A 62 14.99 7.04 -6.07
C VAL A 62 14.80 7.15 -4.55
N ARG A 63 15.89 7.27 -3.80
CA ARG A 63 15.87 7.48 -2.34
C ARG A 63 15.07 8.73 -1.96
N GLN A 64 15.28 9.85 -2.66
CA GLN A 64 14.51 11.07 -2.42
C GLN A 64 13.02 10.91 -2.77
N ALA A 65 12.70 10.19 -3.85
CA ALA A 65 11.31 9.90 -4.20
C ALA A 65 10.61 9.03 -3.14
N LEU A 66 11.31 8.01 -2.62
CA LEU A 66 10.81 7.16 -1.53
C LEU A 66 10.58 7.94 -0.23
N ILE A 67 11.45 8.88 0.11
CA ILE A 67 11.26 9.77 1.26
C ILE A 67 10.04 10.68 1.04
N GLY A 68 9.89 11.24 -0.17
CA GLY A 68 8.71 12.02 -0.53
C GLY A 68 7.41 11.23 -0.40
N LEU A 69 7.42 9.96 -0.82
CA LEU A 69 6.29 9.05 -0.65
C LEU A 69 5.96 8.81 0.84
N GLN A 70 6.97 8.64 1.69
CA GLN A 70 6.77 8.48 3.14
C GLN A 70 6.13 9.70 3.78
N GLU A 71 6.60 10.91 3.44
CA GLU A 71 6.01 12.13 3.98
C GLU A 71 4.57 12.35 3.48
N MET A 72 4.24 11.93 2.26
CA MET A 72 2.86 11.92 1.75
C MET A 72 1.97 11.00 2.60
N VAL A 73 2.35 9.72 2.75
CA VAL A 73 1.57 8.73 3.53
C VAL A 73 1.44 9.15 4.99
N LYS A 74 2.50 9.71 5.58
CA LYS A 74 2.48 10.26 6.93
C LYS A 74 1.47 11.41 7.05
N GLY A 75 1.43 12.31 6.09
CA GLY A 75 0.46 13.40 6.03
C GLY A 75 -0.98 12.89 5.97
N GLU A 76 -1.22 11.83 5.19
CA GLU A 76 -2.54 11.18 5.05
C GLU A 76 -2.99 10.47 6.32
N LEU A 77 -2.11 9.69 6.96
CA LEU A 77 -2.46 8.89 8.15
C LEU A 77 -2.50 9.69 9.46
N CYS A 78 -1.87 10.88 9.48
CA CYS A 78 -1.84 11.75 10.65
C CYS A 78 -2.73 13.00 10.53
N SER A 79 -3.53 13.13 9.47
CA SER A 79 -4.52 14.19 9.35
C SER A 79 -5.70 13.99 10.32
N GLU A 80 -6.45 15.06 10.60
CA GLU A 80 -7.68 14.97 11.39
C GLU A 80 -8.74 14.10 10.69
N ASP A 81 -8.86 14.28 9.37
CA ASP A 81 -9.69 13.46 8.49
C ASP A 81 -8.78 12.56 7.64
N VAL A 82 -8.53 11.34 8.14
CA VAL A 82 -7.64 10.37 7.49
C VAL A 82 -8.26 9.92 6.16
N THR A 83 -7.55 10.21 5.06
CA THR A 83 -7.96 9.84 3.70
C THR A 83 -6.76 9.28 2.96
N VAL A 84 -6.88 8.04 2.47
CA VAL A 84 -5.84 7.40 1.66
C VAL A 84 -6.05 7.75 0.20
N VAL A 85 -5.00 8.25 -0.46
CA VAL A 85 -5.01 8.45 -1.91
C VAL A 85 -4.15 7.38 -2.56
N LEU A 86 -4.78 6.48 -3.31
CA LEU A 86 -4.05 5.40 -3.98
C LEU A 86 -3.16 5.94 -5.10
N LEU A 87 -1.86 5.66 -5.01
CA LEU A 87 -0.90 5.93 -6.07
C LEU A 87 -1.01 4.88 -7.19
N LEU A 88 -1.90 5.14 -8.14
CA LEU A 88 -2.23 4.25 -9.27
C LEU A 88 -2.08 4.97 -10.62
N PRO A 89 -2.04 4.24 -11.75
CA PRO A 89 -2.14 4.85 -13.08
C PRO A 89 -3.43 5.66 -13.23
N ASP A 90 -3.40 6.68 -14.09
CA ASP A 90 -4.56 7.51 -14.40
C ASP A 90 -5.58 6.79 -15.30
N ASP A 91 -6.78 7.36 -15.39
CA ASP A 91 -7.91 6.76 -16.13
C ASP A 91 -7.71 6.70 -17.65
N GLU A 92 -6.70 7.38 -18.19
CA GLU A 92 -6.30 7.27 -19.60
C GLU A 92 -5.48 5.98 -19.86
N THR A 93 -5.04 5.29 -18.80
CA THR A 93 -4.33 4.02 -18.87
C THR A 93 -5.32 2.85 -19.04
N PRO A 94 -5.06 1.88 -19.94
CA PRO A 94 -5.95 0.73 -20.14
C PRO A 94 -6.33 0.02 -18.85
N LEU A 95 -7.59 -0.41 -18.73
CA LEU A 95 -8.14 -1.03 -17.52
C LEU A 95 -7.28 -2.21 -17.06
N ALA A 96 -6.81 -3.05 -17.98
CA ALA A 96 -5.95 -4.18 -17.65
C ALA A 96 -4.64 -3.76 -16.93
N GLN A 97 -4.05 -2.62 -17.31
CA GLN A 97 -2.84 -2.10 -16.67
C GLN A 97 -3.16 -1.46 -15.32
N ARG A 98 -4.27 -0.74 -15.21
CA ARG A 98 -4.79 -0.20 -13.93
C ARG A 98 -5.11 -1.30 -12.92
N ALA A 99 -5.75 -2.39 -13.37
CA ALA A 99 -6.05 -3.58 -12.58
C ALA A 99 -4.79 -4.30 -12.08
N THR A 100 -3.77 -4.40 -12.95
CA THR A 100 -2.46 -4.94 -12.57
C THR A 100 -1.81 -4.09 -11.47
N ALA A 101 -1.77 -2.76 -11.64
CA ALA A 101 -1.22 -1.88 -10.61
C ALA A 101 -2.00 -1.96 -9.28
N LEU A 102 -3.32 -2.12 -9.33
CA LEU A 102 -4.16 -2.30 -8.14
C LEU A 102 -3.81 -3.59 -7.37
N GLY A 103 -3.66 -4.71 -8.07
CA GLY A 103 -3.27 -5.94 -7.39
C GLY A 103 -1.83 -5.90 -6.86
N GLN A 104 -0.91 -5.26 -7.59
CA GLN A 104 0.44 -4.97 -7.07
C GLN A 104 0.39 -4.11 -5.81
N TRP A 105 -0.50 -3.12 -5.75
CA TRP A 105 -0.73 -2.33 -4.54
C TRP A 105 -1.14 -3.23 -3.36
N CYS A 106 -2.11 -4.13 -3.57
CA CYS A 106 -2.53 -5.09 -2.54
C CYS A 106 -1.40 -6.03 -2.12
N GLN A 107 -0.58 -6.51 -3.05
CA GLN A 107 0.59 -7.35 -2.76
C GLN A 107 1.61 -6.61 -1.88
N GLY A 108 1.95 -5.38 -2.26
CA GLY A 108 2.80 -4.51 -1.45
C GLY A 108 2.23 -4.30 -0.06
N PHE A 109 0.93 -3.97 0.05
CA PHE A 109 0.26 -3.77 1.33
C PHE A 109 0.36 -4.98 2.24
N LEU A 110 0.02 -6.16 1.73
CA LEU A 110 0.10 -7.41 2.50
C LEU A 110 1.53 -7.72 2.93
N GLY A 111 2.50 -7.48 2.05
CA GLY A 111 3.92 -7.61 2.37
C GLY A 111 4.34 -6.71 3.53
N GLY A 112 4.04 -5.41 3.44
CA GLY A 112 4.42 -4.42 4.45
C GLY A 112 3.73 -4.66 5.80
N PHE A 113 2.45 -5.02 5.74
CA PHE A 113 1.67 -5.36 6.92
C PHE A 113 2.24 -6.61 7.61
N GLY A 114 2.50 -7.68 6.85
CA GLY A 114 3.03 -8.94 7.37
C GLY A 114 4.44 -8.83 7.96
N LEU A 115 5.29 -7.94 7.43
CA LEU A 115 6.63 -7.67 7.98
C LEU A 115 6.60 -6.97 9.34
N THR A 116 5.56 -6.18 9.61
CA THR A 116 5.51 -5.26 10.74
C THR A 116 4.59 -5.72 11.86
N VAL A 117 3.50 -6.41 11.53
CA VAL A 117 2.46 -6.78 12.48
C VAL A 117 3.08 -7.59 13.64
N ARG A 118 2.78 -7.18 14.87
CA ARG A 118 3.32 -7.80 16.08
C ARG A 118 2.50 -9.02 16.46
N ASP A 119 3.11 -9.89 17.28
CA ASP A 119 2.42 -11.03 17.90
C ASP A 119 1.18 -10.55 18.68
N GLY A 120 0.00 -10.77 18.09
CA GLY A 120 -1.29 -10.38 18.61
C GLY A 120 -2.40 -10.91 17.71
N ALA A 121 -3.48 -11.41 18.29
CA ALA A 121 -4.62 -11.85 17.51
C ALA A 121 -5.34 -10.62 16.94
N LEU A 122 -5.42 -10.55 15.60
CA LEU A 122 -6.29 -9.60 14.91
C LEU A 122 -7.75 -10.02 15.09
N SER A 123 -8.65 -9.05 15.11
CA SER A 123 -10.10 -9.33 15.02
C SER A 123 -10.46 -10.07 13.73
N ALA A 124 -11.62 -10.74 13.74
CA ALA A 124 -12.14 -11.41 12.55
C ALA A 124 -12.33 -10.45 11.37
N GLU A 125 -12.77 -9.22 11.65
CA GLU A 125 -12.95 -8.15 10.66
C GLU A 125 -11.61 -7.72 10.04
N ALA A 126 -10.57 -7.54 10.85
CA ALA A 126 -9.21 -7.27 10.34
C ALA A 126 -8.68 -8.44 9.47
N MET A 127 -8.96 -9.68 9.87
CA MET A 127 -8.58 -10.85 9.08
C MET A 127 -9.34 -10.94 7.75
N GLU A 128 -10.63 -10.57 7.73
CA GLU A 128 -11.45 -10.51 6.52
C GLU A 128 -10.89 -9.47 5.53
N VAL A 129 -10.54 -8.28 6.01
CA VAL A 129 -9.87 -7.26 5.17
C VAL A 129 -8.58 -7.83 4.54
N LEU A 130 -7.73 -8.49 5.32
CA LEU A 130 -6.50 -9.10 4.77
C LEU A 130 -6.79 -10.20 3.73
N GLN A 131 -7.87 -10.95 3.90
CA GLN A 131 -8.31 -11.96 2.93
C GLN A 131 -8.83 -11.32 1.64
N ASP A 132 -9.60 -10.24 1.74
CA ASP A 132 -10.11 -9.48 0.59
C ASP A 132 -8.96 -8.88 -0.22
N LEU A 133 -8.00 -8.21 0.44
CA LEU A 133 -6.81 -7.68 -0.24
C LEU A 133 -6.04 -8.81 -0.94
N SER A 134 -5.93 -9.98 -0.31
CA SER A 134 -5.28 -11.16 -0.91
C SER A 134 -6.04 -11.66 -2.14
N ALA A 135 -7.37 -11.69 -2.10
CA ALA A 135 -8.20 -12.05 -3.24
C ALA A 135 -8.02 -11.04 -4.39
N ILE A 136 -8.10 -9.74 -4.10
CA ILE A 136 -7.90 -8.66 -5.10
C ILE A 136 -6.50 -8.78 -5.74
N ALA A 137 -5.47 -9.04 -4.94
CA ALA A 137 -4.10 -9.26 -5.41
C ALA A 137 -3.97 -10.42 -6.41
N GLN A 138 -4.89 -11.39 -6.44
CA GLN A 138 -4.87 -12.53 -7.38
C GLN A 138 -5.74 -12.34 -8.63
N VAL A 139 -6.65 -11.36 -8.64
CA VAL A 139 -7.71 -11.22 -9.68
C VAL A 139 -7.32 -10.23 -10.80
N GLN A 140 -6.06 -9.77 -10.80
CA GLN A 140 -5.51 -8.73 -11.70
C GLN A 140 -5.79 -8.91 -13.20
N SER A 141 -5.96 -10.15 -13.67
CA SER A 141 -6.18 -10.48 -15.09
C SER A 141 -7.63 -10.79 -15.46
N ALA A 142 -8.57 -10.67 -14.53
CA ALA A 142 -9.96 -11.09 -14.73
C ALA A 142 -10.89 -9.96 -15.20
N LEU A 143 -10.47 -8.69 -15.08
CA LEU A 143 -11.27 -7.56 -15.51
C LEU A 143 -11.26 -7.47 -17.04
N GLU A 144 -12.44 -7.58 -17.63
CA GLU A 144 -12.66 -7.39 -19.06
C GLU A 144 -12.67 -5.89 -19.38
N GLU A 145 -12.11 -5.49 -20.53
CA GLU A 145 -12.18 -4.11 -21.04
C GLU A 145 -13.63 -3.81 -21.49
N SER A 146 -14.50 -3.55 -20.51
CA SER A 146 -15.94 -3.32 -20.66
C SER A 146 -16.43 -2.29 -19.63
N GLU A 147 -17.64 -1.75 -19.82
CA GLU A 147 -18.26 -0.83 -18.84
C GLU A 147 -18.44 -1.49 -17.47
N ASP A 148 -18.77 -2.78 -17.43
CA ASP A 148 -18.89 -3.55 -16.19
C ASP A 148 -17.53 -3.68 -15.49
N GLY A 149 -16.45 -3.94 -16.24
CA GLY A 149 -15.09 -4.03 -15.69
C GLY A 149 -14.57 -2.71 -15.13
N GLU A 150 -14.92 -1.57 -15.76
CA GLU A 150 -14.63 -0.23 -15.23
C GLU A 150 -15.38 0.03 -13.92
N SER A 151 -16.65 -0.38 -13.85
CA SER A 151 -17.46 -0.26 -12.63
C SER A 151 -16.86 -1.09 -11.48
N ASP A 152 -16.54 -2.36 -11.75
CA ASP A 152 -15.92 -3.27 -10.78
C ASP A 152 -14.59 -2.70 -10.25
N TYR A 153 -13.75 -2.17 -11.14
CA TYR A 153 -12.49 -1.53 -10.76
C TYR A 153 -12.70 -0.34 -9.81
N MET A 154 -13.66 0.52 -10.12
CA MET A 154 -13.98 1.68 -9.29
C MET A 154 -14.50 1.26 -7.91
N GLU A 155 -15.36 0.23 -7.83
CA GLU A 155 -15.83 -0.30 -6.55
C GLU A 155 -14.68 -0.81 -5.67
N VAL A 156 -13.76 -1.56 -6.25
CA VAL A 156 -12.57 -2.06 -5.54
C VAL A 156 -11.68 -0.90 -5.11
N MET A 157 -11.49 0.12 -5.95
CA MET A 157 -10.73 1.31 -5.58
C MET A 157 -11.34 2.05 -4.37
N GLU A 158 -12.67 2.23 -4.34
CA GLU A 158 -13.33 2.86 -3.20
C GLU A 158 -13.20 2.02 -1.93
N TYR A 159 -13.33 0.70 -2.03
CA TYR A 159 -13.09 -0.22 -0.92
C TYR A 159 -11.66 -0.05 -0.36
N LEU A 160 -10.65 -0.03 -1.23
CA LEU A 160 -9.24 0.09 -0.83
C LEU A 160 -8.85 1.46 -0.24
N ARG A 161 -9.69 2.49 -0.38
CA ARG A 161 -9.48 3.76 0.34
C ARG A 161 -9.88 3.69 1.81
N VAL A 162 -10.74 2.74 2.18
CA VAL A 162 -11.31 2.65 3.53
C VAL A 162 -10.78 1.43 4.28
N ALA A 163 -10.72 0.26 3.64
CA ALA A 163 -10.39 -0.99 4.30
C ALA A 163 -9.02 -0.97 5.04
N PRO A 164 -7.95 -0.37 4.48
CA PRO A 164 -6.67 -0.22 5.20
C PRO A 164 -6.76 0.58 6.50
N LEU A 165 -7.70 1.52 6.60
CA LEU A 165 -7.87 2.37 7.79
C LEU A 165 -8.47 1.60 8.96
N LEU A 166 -9.23 0.53 8.68
CA LEU A 166 -9.68 -0.42 9.70
C LEU A 166 -8.49 -1.11 10.35
N LEU A 167 -7.53 -1.58 9.54
CA LEU A 167 -6.30 -2.21 10.03
C LEU A 167 -5.43 -1.22 10.82
N PHE A 168 -5.28 0.01 10.32
CA PHE A 168 -4.56 1.05 11.04
C PHE A 168 -5.17 1.33 12.43
N THR A 169 -6.49 1.45 12.49
CA THR A 169 -7.23 1.67 13.75
C THR A 169 -7.13 0.47 14.68
N GLU A 170 -7.20 -0.75 14.15
CA GLU A 170 -7.05 -1.99 14.91
C GLU A 170 -5.66 -2.06 15.57
N CYS A 171 -4.60 -1.82 14.80
CA CYS A 171 -3.22 -1.89 15.28
C CYS A 171 -2.81 -0.70 16.18
N ALA A 172 -3.52 0.43 16.10
CA ALA A 172 -3.34 1.55 17.02
C ALA A 172 -3.91 1.30 18.43
N LYS A 173 -4.74 0.27 18.62
CA LYS A 173 -5.30 -0.07 19.95
C LYS A 173 -4.18 -0.49 20.90
N PRO A 174 -4.15 0.03 22.14
CA PRO A 174 -3.21 -0.45 23.14
C PRO A 174 -3.37 -1.96 23.34
N ALA A 175 -2.27 -2.71 23.36
CA ALA A 175 -2.29 -4.13 23.66
C ALA A 175 -3.07 -4.37 24.96
N ALA A 176 -4.09 -5.25 24.92
CA ALA A 176 -4.87 -5.57 26.10
C ALA A 176 -3.93 -6.00 27.24
N PRO A 177 -4.11 -5.50 28.48
CA PRO A 177 -3.24 -5.87 29.58
C PRO A 177 -3.29 -7.39 29.76
N ALA A 178 -2.12 -8.04 29.77
CA ALA A 178 -2.00 -9.47 29.95
C ALA A 178 -2.82 -9.91 31.17
N ALA A 179 -3.69 -10.91 30.98
CA ALA A 179 -4.51 -11.47 32.05
C ALA A 179 -3.57 -11.92 33.19
N LYS A 180 -3.71 -11.30 34.36
CA LYS A 180 -2.96 -11.69 35.55
C LYS A 180 -3.21 -13.19 35.81
N PRO A 181 -2.17 -13.98 36.09
CA PRO A 181 -2.37 -15.40 36.39
C PRO A 181 -3.27 -15.50 37.63
N SER A 182 -4.44 -16.12 37.45
CA SER A 182 -5.33 -16.47 38.54
C SER A 182 -4.60 -17.46 39.45
N LEU A 183 -4.17 -16.99 40.62
CA LEU A 183 -3.69 -17.86 41.68
C LEU A 183 -4.90 -18.65 42.22
N HIS A 184 -4.88 -19.96 42.02
CA HIS A 184 -5.65 -20.94 42.78
C HIS A 184 -4.66 -21.88 43.46
#